data_AF-A0A1X4XY97-F1
#
_entry.id   AF-A0A1X4XY97-F1
#
_cell.length_a   1.000
_cell.length_b   1.000
_cell.length_c   1.000
_cell.angle_alpha   90.00
_cell.angle_beta   90.00
_cell.angle_gamma   90.00
#
_symmetry.space_group_name_H-M   'P 1'
#
loop_
_entity.id
_entity.type
_entity.pdbx_description
1 polymer ?
#
loop_
_entity_poly.entity_id
_entity_poly.type
_entity_poly.pdbx_seq_one_letter_code
_entity_poly.pdbx_strand_id
1 'polypeptide(L)'
;MDEQTNEKKEKLLKQIDLQKNFMIYLQYLLEKTQKNRRKDRVYENKKTGRKYFIMPTLLERFFDIEFTKYIMLKDRYFLEFGEESINEYINTKREFPMPTKQISARVGRHTYNFYEIYYLLLYYFKTKYNIKITDSFLYLIYVATNIPPAVLAYMQLHSDFWLKRYKKRDINWEKLFAEHDELKKAVEMVEERYLRGLKSDKQNSVG
;
A
#
# COMPACT_ATOMS: atom_id res chain seq x y z
N MET A 1 5.46 -28.99 -22.61
CA MET A 1 5.33 -28.31 -21.32
C MET A 1 4.30 -29.10 -20.52
N ASP A 2 4.71 -29.68 -19.40
CA ASP A 2 3.87 -30.49 -18.52
C ASP A 2 2.81 -29.63 -17.81
N GLU A 3 1.69 -30.25 -17.43
CA GLU A 3 0.50 -29.57 -16.89
C GLU A 3 0.81 -28.74 -15.63
N GLN A 4 1.72 -29.23 -14.78
CA GLN A 4 2.18 -28.52 -13.59
C GLN A 4 2.97 -27.24 -13.91
N THR A 5 3.79 -27.24 -14.96
CA THR A 5 4.51 -26.05 -15.42
C THR A 5 3.54 -25.02 -15.98
N ASN A 6 2.49 -25.44 -16.69
CA ASN A 6 1.43 -24.55 -17.19
C ASN A 6 0.67 -23.88 -16.03
N GLU A 7 0.24 -24.64 -15.02
CA GLU A 7 -0.48 -24.09 -13.87
C GLU A 7 0.37 -23.07 -13.09
N LYS A 8 1.65 -23.39 -12.87
CA LYS A 8 2.60 -22.49 -12.21
C LYS A 8 2.80 -21.19 -13.00
N LYS A 9 2.93 -21.30 -14.33
CA LYS A 9 3.05 -20.17 -15.25
C LYS A 9 1.84 -19.24 -15.16
N GLU A 10 0.63 -19.80 -15.23
CA GLU A 10 -0.61 -19.01 -15.13
C GLU A 10 -0.76 -18.32 -13.78
N LYS A 11 -0.42 -19.00 -12.68
CA LYS A 11 -0.46 -18.41 -11.34
C LYS A 11 0.49 -17.23 -11.22
N LEU A 12 1.70 -17.32 -11.76
CA LEU A 12 2.67 -16.22 -11.74
C LEU A 12 2.24 -15.06 -12.62
N LEU A 13 1.68 -15.32 -13.81
CA LEU A 13 1.11 -14.28 -14.68
C LEU A 13 -0.04 -13.52 -14.00
N LYS A 14 -0.92 -14.21 -13.28
CA LYS A 14 -1.98 -13.57 -12.47
C LYS A 14 -1.41 -12.66 -11.38
N GLN A 15 -0.33 -13.07 -10.71
CA GLN A 15 0.34 -12.23 -9.72
C GLN A 15 0.99 -11.00 -10.36
N ILE A 16 1.65 -11.16 -11.52
CA ILE A 16 2.24 -10.05 -12.28
C ILE A 16 1.18 -9.04 -12.69
N ASP A 17 0.03 -9.50 -13.22
CA ASP A 17 -1.06 -8.60 -13.62
C ASP A 17 -1.65 -7.84 -12.42
N LEU A 18 -1.88 -8.53 -11.31
CA LEU A 18 -2.36 -7.88 -10.08
C LEU A 18 -1.38 -6.80 -9.60
N GLN A 19 -0.08 -7.14 -9.54
CA GLN A 19 0.96 -6.24 -9.09
C GLN A 19 1.13 -5.04 -10.04
N LYS A 20 0.97 -5.26 -11.35
CA LYS A 20 0.91 -4.20 -12.36
C LYS A 20 -0.26 -3.26 -12.10
N ASN A 21 -1.45 -3.78 -11.81
CA ASN A 21 -2.64 -2.96 -11.50
C ASN A 21 -2.41 -2.11 -10.23
N PHE A 22 -1.77 -2.66 -9.19
CA PHE A 22 -1.40 -1.91 -7.98
C PHE A 22 -0.43 -0.76 -8.27
N MET A 23 0.65 -1.05 -8.98
CA MET A 23 1.66 -0.05 -9.37
C MET A 23 1.03 1.08 -10.21
N ILE A 24 0.22 0.76 -11.23
CA ILE A 24 -0.42 1.79 -12.07
C ILE A 24 -1.44 2.61 -11.28
N TYR A 25 -2.17 1.98 -10.35
CA TYR A 25 -3.08 2.70 -9.47
C TYR A 25 -2.35 3.72 -8.57
N LEU A 26 -1.19 3.37 -8.04
CA LEU A 26 -0.41 4.32 -7.24
C LEU A 26 0.20 5.44 -8.11
N GLN A 27 0.64 5.13 -9.33
CA GLN A 27 1.08 6.12 -10.30
C GLN A 27 -0.04 7.13 -10.62
N TYR A 28 -1.27 6.64 -10.82
CA TYR A 28 -2.45 7.48 -11.02
C TYR A 28 -2.68 8.46 -9.87
N LEU A 29 -2.59 7.96 -8.64
CA LEU A 29 -2.78 8.79 -7.45
C LEU A 29 -1.67 9.83 -7.34
N LEU A 30 -0.42 9.47 -7.65
CA LEU A 30 0.71 10.39 -7.68
C LEU A 30 0.50 11.50 -8.70
N GLU A 31 0.12 11.19 -9.94
CA GLU A 31 -0.13 12.19 -10.99
C GLU A 31 -1.27 13.16 -10.61
N LYS A 32 -2.30 12.66 -9.94
CA LYS A 32 -3.41 13.47 -9.45
C LYS A 32 -3.05 14.39 -8.30
N THR A 33 -2.28 13.89 -7.34
CA THR A 33 -1.97 14.61 -6.09
C THR A 33 -0.71 15.46 -6.21
N GLN A 34 0.19 15.09 -7.11
CA GLN A 34 1.50 15.72 -7.31
C GLN A 34 1.75 15.84 -8.81
N LYS A 35 1.45 17.01 -9.37
CA LYS A 35 1.57 17.29 -10.82
C LYS A 35 2.93 16.96 -11.44
N ASN A 36 3.99 16.78 -10.65
CA ASN A 36 5.27 16.21 -11.07
C ASN A 36 5.92 15.54 -9.86
N ARG A 37 6.27 14.25 -9.95
CA ARG A 37 7.31 13.64 -9.09
C ARG A 37 8.55 14.54 -9.25
N ARG A 38 8.92 15.29 -8.21
CA ARG A 38 10.07 16.20 -8.31
C ARG A 38 11.32 15.35 -8.50
N LYS A 39 11.89 15.39 -9.72
CA LYS A 39 13.16 14.73 -10.05
C LYS A 39 14.29 15.25 -9.15
N ASP A 40 14.27 16.54 -8.85
CA ASP A 40 15.18 17.17 -7.89
C ASP A 40 14.53 17.25 -6.50
N ARG A 41 15.00 16.40 -5.60
CA ARG A 41 14.59 16.35 -4.19
C ARG A 41 15.40 17.30 -3.32
N VAL A 42 15.82 18.44 -3.87
CA VAL A 42 16.58 19.45 -3.13
C VAL A 42 15.76 20.72 -3.08
N TYR A 43 15.42 21.13 -1.85
CA TYR A 43 14.83 22.44 -1.58
C TYR A 43 15.92 23.37 -1.07
N GLU A 44 16.11 24.51 -1.71
CA GLU A 44 16.99 25.55 -1.20
C GLU A 44 16.18 26.59 -0.42
N ASN A 45 16.57 26.83 0.82
CA ASN A 45 15.94 27.85 1.65
C ASN A 45 16.34 29.24 1.16
N LYS A 46 15.36 29.98 0.66
CA LYS A 46 15.55 31.32 0.06
C LYS A 46 16.21 32.35 0.98
N LYS A 47 16.14 32.19 2.30
CA LYS A 47 16.71 33.13 3.28
C LYS A 47 18.14 32.77 3.70
N THR A 48 18.50 31.49 3.67
CA THR A 48 19.77 31.01 4.25
C THR A 48 20.69 30.34 3.23
N GLY A 49 20.24 30.10 2.00
CA GLY A 49 20.98 29.36 0.96
C GLY A 49 21.20 27.88 1.28
N ARG A 50 20.73 27.40 2.44
CA ARG A 50 20.90 26.00 2.86
C ARG A 50 20.02 25.10 2.00
N LYS A 51 20.62 24.01 1.52
CA LYS A 51 19.97 22.97 0.72
C LYS A 51 19.50 21.84 1.63
N TYR A 52 18.24 21.48 1.49
CA TYR A 52 17.58 20.41 2.24
C TYR A 52 17.11 19.33 1.28
N PHE A 53 17.35 18.07 1.66
CA PHE A 53 16.77 16.94 0.93
C PHE A 53 15.28 16.79 1.31
N ILE A 54 14.42 16.65 0.30
CA ILE A 54 13.00 16.38 0.49
C ILE A 54 12.82 14.86 0.50
N MET A 55 12.38 14.32 1.64
CA MET A 55 12.05 12.90 1.75
C MET A 55 10.87 12.53 0.85
N PRO A 56 10.87 11.33 0.23
CA PRO A 56 9.71 10.85 -0.51
C PRO A 56 8.48 10.79 0.39
N THR A 57 7.35 11.21 -0.16
CA THR A 57 6.03 11.06 0.48
C THR A 57 5.68 9.59 0.66
N LEU A 58 4.72 9.29 1.53
CA LEU A 58 4.31 7.90 1.71
C LEU A 58 3.82 7.29 0.40
N LEU A 59 3.05 8.06 -0.38
CA LEU A 59 2.53 7.58 -1.66
C LEU A 59 3.66 7.29 -2.66
N GLU A 60 4.72 8.08 -2.66
CA GLU A 60 5.92 7.78 -3.47
C GLU A 60 6.59 6.50 -3.02
N ARG A 61 6.74 6.27 -1.70
CA ARG A 61 7.31 5.03 -1.16
C ARG A 61 6.43 3.82 -1.46
N PHE A 62 5.12 3.97 -1.34
CA PHE A 62 4.15 2.95 -1.70
C PHE A 62 4.30 2.54 -3.17
N PHE A 63 4.42 3.52 -4.07
CA PHE A 63 4.69 3.24 -5.47
C PHE A 63 6.02 2.48 -5.64
N ASP A 64 7.11 2.95 -5.02
CA ASP A 64 8.43 2.32 -5.17
C ASP A 64 8.43 0.86 -4.68
N ILE A 65 7.70 0.57 -3.59
CA ILE A 65 7.51 -0.80 -3.09
C ILE A 65 6.77 -1.67 -4.11
N GLU A 66 5.62 -1.20 -4.62
CA GLU A 66 4.83 -1.99 -5.57
C GLU A 66 5.53 -2.15 -6.93
N PHE A 67 6.28 -1.13 -7.36
CA PHE A 67 7.12 -1.17 -8.54
C PHE A 67 8.21 -2.23 -8.39
N THR A 68 8.91 -2.26 -7.25
CA THR A 68 9.96 -3.25 -6.97
C THR A 68 9.40 -4.67 -7.00
N LYS A 69 8.26 -4.92 -6.34
CA LYS A 69 7.59 -6.22 -6.37
C LYS A 69 7.21 -6.65 -7.78
N TYR A 70 6.73 -5.72 -8.60
CA TYR A 70 6.39 -5.99 -10.01
C TYR A 70 7.60 -6.47 -10.80
N ILE A 71 8.74 -5.77 -10.66
CA ILE A 71 9.99 -6.16 -11.33
C ILE A 71 10.45 -7.54 -10.86
N MET A 72 10.47 -7.80 -9.55
CA MET A 72 10.87 -9.10 -9.00
C MET A 72 10.00 -10.27 -9.52
N LEU A 73 8.68 -10.08 -9.62
CA LEU A 73 7.80 -11.12 -10.15
C LEU A 73 8.06 -11.40 -11.63
N LYS A 74 8.35 -10.35 -12.40
CA LYS A 74 8.73 -10.48 -13.81
C LYS A 74 10.06 -11.19 -13.96
N ASP A 75 11.09 -10.78 -13.23
CA ASP A 75 12.40 -11.42 -13.26
C ASP A 75 12.29 -12.91 -12.92
N ARG A 76 11.48 -13.25 -11.91
CA ARG A 76 11.18 -14.64 -11.57
C ARG A 76 10.52 -15.40 -12.72
N TYR A 77 9.53 -14.81 -13.40
CA TYR A 77 8.89 -15.44 -14.56
C TYR A 77 9.89 -15.73 -15.67
N PHE A 78 10.75 -14.75 -15.99
CA PHE A 78 11.77 -14.91 -17.02
C PHE A 78 12.79 -15.99 -16.66
N LEU A 79 13.28 -16.00 -15.42
CA LEU A 79 14.22 -17.00 -14.93
C LEU A 79 13.63 -18.42 -14.96
N GLU A 80 12.34 -18.57 -14.65
CA GLU A 80 11.70 -19.88 -14.57
C GLU A 80 11.24 -20.43 -15.95
N PHE A 81 10.88 -19.58 -16.90
CA PHE A 81 10.25 -20.01 -18.17
C PHE A 81 11.03 -19.62 -19.45
N GLY A 82 12.10 -18.82 -19.35
CA GLY A 82 13.02 -18.56 -20.47
C GLY A 82 12.45 -17.75 -21.65
N GLU A 83 11.28 -17.12 -21.51
CA GLU A 83 10.62 -16.38 -22.60
C GLU A 83 11.04 -14.89 -22.63
N GLU A 84 11.80 -14.47 -23.65
CA GLU A 84 12.28 -13.09 -23.96
C GLU A 84 13.23 -12.40 -22.96
N SER A 85 14.26 -11.74 -23.50
CA SER A 85 15.23 -10.99 -22.71
C SER A 85 14.60 -9.73 -22.10
N ILE A 86 15.05 -9.36 -20.89
CA ILE A 86 14.61 -8.14 -20.17
C ILE A 86 14.70 -6.89 -21.07
N ASN A 87 15.70 -6.84 -21.97
CA ASN A 87 15.89 -5.73 -22.90
C ASN A 87 14.81 -5.66 -24.01
N GLU A 88 14.36 -6.80 -24.54
CA GLU A 88 13.30 -6.83 -25.57
C GLU A 88 11.93 -6.44 -25.00
N TYR A 89 11.60 -6.91 -23.80
CA TYR A 89 10.34 -6.56 -23.13
C TYR A 89 10.32 -5.09 -22.63
N ILE A 90 11.44 -4.59 -22.09
CA ILE A 90 11.55 -3.20 -21.63
C ILE A 90 11.45 -2.23 -22.82
N ASN A 91 12.03 -2.56 -23.97
CA ASN A 91 12.05 -1.66 -25.14
C ASN A 91 10.73 -1.68 -25.93
N THR A 92 9.92 -2.74 -25.87
CA THR A 92 8.65 -2.84 -26.61
C THR A 92 7.41 -2.34 -25.85
N LYS A 93 7.44 -2.25 -24.50
CA LYS A 93 6.27 -1.89 -23.68
C LYS A 93 6.56 -0.81 -22.63
N ARG A 94 7.43 0.14 -22.95
CA ARG A 94 7.79 1.27 -22.07
C ARG A 94 6.71 2.35 -21.96
N GLU A 95 5.66 2.26 -22.76
CA GLU A 95 4.45 3.04 -22.51
C GLU A 95 3.68 2.37 -21.37
N PHE A 96 3.88 2.88 -20.16
CA PHE A 96 2.96 2.60 -19.06
C PHE A 96 1.56 3.00 -19.57
N PRO A 97 0.60 2.05 -19.65
CA PRO A 97 -0.73 2.40 -20.12
C PRO A 97 -1.26 3.52 -19.21
N MET A 98 -1.81 4.57 -19.83
CA MET A 98 -2.33 5.69 -19.06
C MET A 98 -3.27 5.16 -17.98
N PRO A 99 -3.11 5.60 -16.73
CA PRO A 99 -3.97 5.13 -15.66
C PRO A 99 -5.45 5.47 -15.96
N THR A 100 -6.30 4.46 -16.05
CA THR A 100 -7.73 4.61 -16.39
C THR A 100 -8.63 4.43 -15.17
N LYS A 101 -9.88 4.92 -15.25
CA LYS A 101 -10.93 4.65 -14.26
C LYS A 101 -11.14 3.14 -14.03
N GLN A 102 -10.87 2.30 -15.04
CA GLN A 102 -11.00 0.85 -14.93
C GLN A 102 -9.95 0.25 -13.97
N ILE A 103 -8.73 0.79 -13.92
CA ILE A 103 -7.68 0.30 -13.02
C ILE A 103 -8.08 0.55 -11.57
N SER A 104 -8.58 1.74 -11.25
CA SER A 104 -9.14 2.05 -9.92
C SER A 104 -10.29 1.10 -9.55
N ALA A 105 -11.16 0.75 -10.50
CA ALA A 105 -12.24 -0.20 -10.27
C ALA A 105 -11.72 -1.63 -10.01
N ARG A 106 -10.67 -2.08 -10.73
CA ARG A 106 -10.04 -3.38 -10.51
C ARG A 106 -9.38 -3.48 -9.13
N VAL A 107 -8.61 -2.46 -8.75
CA VAL A 107 -8.01 -2.38 -7.40
C VAL A 107 -9.12 -2.34 -6.35
N GLY A 108 -10.17 -1.54 -6.54
CA GLY A 108 -11.30 -1.47 -5.61
C GLY A 108 -12.01 -2.82 -5.44
N ARG A 109 -12.27 -3.54 -6.54
CA ARG A 109 -12.85 -4.90 -6.48
C ARG A 109 -11.95 -5.87 -5.74
N HIS A 110 -10.65 -5.82 -5.99
CA HIS A 110 -9.69 -6.68 -5.28
C HIS A 110 -9.62 -6.35 -3.78
N THR A 111 -9.55 -5.07 -3.43
CA THR A 111 -9.60 -4.61 -2.04
C THR A 111 -10.86 -5.07 -1.34
N TYR A 112 -12.02 -4.95 -1.98
CA TYR A 112 -13.29 -5.41 -1.42
C TYR A 112 -13.29 -6.93 -1.19
N ASN A 113 -12.90 -7.72 -2.19
CA ASN A 113 -12.97 -9.17 -2.11
C ASN A 113 -12.01 -9.78 -1.09
N PHE A 114 -10.83 -9.17 -0.89
CA PHE A 114 -9.75 -9.81 -0.13
C PHE A 114 -9.32 -9.03 1.13
N TYR A 115 -9.64 -7.75 1.23
CA TYR A 115 -9.12 -6.87 2.29
C TYR A 115 -10.21 -6.04 2.99
N GLU A 116 -11.50 -6.32 2.76
CA GLU A 116 -12.59 -5.57 3.40
C GLU A 116 -12.45 -5.58 4.94
N ILE A 117 -12.01 -6.71 5.51
CA ILE A 117 -11.83 -6.85 6.96
C ILE A 117 -10.85 -5.83 7.55
N TYR A 118 -9.87 -5.37 6.79
CA TYR A 118 -8.90 -4.39 7.28
C TYR A 118 -9.48 -2.96 7.37
N TYR A 119 -10.67 -2.68 6.82
CA TYR A 119 -11.36 -1.44 7.18
C TYR A 119 -11.84 -1.45 8.64
N LEU A 120 -12.09 -2.63 9.22
CA LEU A 120 -12.38 -2.76 10.65
C LEU A 120 -11.15 -2.45 11.50
N LEU A 121 -9.94 -2.73 11.02
CA LEU A 121 -8.68 -2.28 11.64
C LEU A 121 -8.65 -0.75 11.74
N LEU A 122 -8.88 -0.05 10.62
CA LEU A 122 -8.94 1.42 10.62
C LEU A 122 -10.04 1.95 11.55
N TYR A 123 -11.21 1.31 11.54
CA TYR A 123 -12.32 1.67 12.41
C TYR A 123 -12.00 1.50 13.88
N TYR A 124 -11.37 0.39 14.27
CA TYR A 124 -10.96 0.10 15.64
C TYR A 124 -10.07 1.22 16.21
N PHE A 125 -9.00 1.58 15.49
CA PHE A 125 -8.09 2.63 15.94
C PHE A 125 -8.75 4.01 15.94
N LYS A 126 -9.69 4.24 15.01
CA LYS A 126 -10.48 5.46 15.00
C LYS A 126 -11.40 5.56 16.21
N THR A 127 -12.02 4.48 16.66
CA THR A 127 -12.96 4.49 17.80
C THR A 127 -12.25 4.41 19.14
N LYS A 128 -11.25 3.55 19.29
CA LYS A 128 -10.56 3.32 20.56
C LYS A 128 -9.60 4.44 20.93
N TYR A 129 -8.88 5.00 19.94
CA TYR A 129 -7.80 5.98 20.17
C TYR A 129 -8.06 7.34 19.51
N ASN A 130 -9.17 7.52 18.80
CA ASN A 130 -9.46 8.72 18.02
C ASN A 130 -8.35 9.12 17.03
N ILE A 131 -7.64 8.14 16.47
CA ILE A 131 -6.51 8.38 15.58
C ILE A 131 -6.99 9.06 14.27
N LYS A 132 -6.18 9.99 13.76
CA LYS A 132 -6.32 10.49 12.38
C LYS A 132 -5.59 9.53 11.43
N ILE A 133 -6.22 9.16 10.32
CA ILE A 133 -5.62 8.29 9.30
C ILE A 133 -4.63 9.13 8.48
N THR A 134 -3.43 9.29 9.02
CA THR A 134 -2.30 9.99 8.40
C THR A 134 -1.38 9.00 7.70
N ASP A 135 -0.45 9.53 6.90
CA ASP A 135 0.59 8.75 6.27
C ASP A 135 1.39 7.89 7.27
N SER A 136 1.82 8.47 8.39
CA SER A 136 2.56 7.75 9.42
C SER A 136 1.76 6.58 10.00
N PHE A 137 0.44 6.74 10.17
CA PHE A 137 -0.42 5.68 10.67
C PHE A 137 -0.61 4.55 9.64
N LEU A 138 -0.77 4.88 8.36
CA LEU A 138 -0.85 3.88 7.29
C LEU A 138 0.45 3.10 7.13
N TYR A 139 1.60 3.76 7.34
CA TYR A 139 2.88 3.07 7.34
C TYR A 139 2.99 2.05 8.50
N LEU A 140 2.45 2.37 9.68
CA LEU A 140 2.39 1.40 10.79
C LEU A 140 1.55 0.17 10.40
N ILE A 141 0.39 0.39 9.76
CA ILE A 141 -0.45 -0.72 9.28
C ILE A 141 0.29 -1.56 8.25
N TYR A 142 0.96 -0.92 7.29
CA TYR A 142 1.77 -1.62 6.28
C TYR A 142 2.78 -2.57 6.91
N VAL A 143 3.56 -2.08 7.87
CA VAL A 143 4.60 -2.85 8.56
C VAL A 143 3.99 -3.99 9.41
N ALA A 144 2.77 -3.82 9.92
CA ALA A 144 2.11 -4.82 10.76
C ALA A 144 1.39 -5.94 9.98
N THR A 145 0.88 -5.64 8.78
CA THR A 145 -0.10 -6.51 8.09
C THR A 145 0.37 -7.03 6.74
N ASN A 146 1.48 -6.50 6.21
CA ASN A 146 1.95 -6.76 4.84
C ASN A 146 0.90 -6.49 3.74
N ILE A 147 -0.18 -5.73 4.05
CA ILE A 147 -1.19 -5.34 3.07
C ILE A 147 -0.51 -4.61 1.90
N PRO A 148 -0.89 -4.88 0.64
CA PRO A 148 -0.32 -4.18 -0.49
C PRO A 148 -0.47 -2.65 -0.33
N PRO A 149 0.61 -1.86 -0.49
CA PRO A 149 0.54 -0.41 -0.44
C PRO A 149 -0.59 0.22 -1.28
N ALA A 150 -0.89 -0.34 -2.46
CA ALA A 150 -2.02 0.12 -3.28
C ALA A 150 -3.38 -0.07 -2.60
N VAL A 151 -3.55 -1.16 -1.85
CA VAL A 151 -4.75 -1.43 -1.06
C VAL A 151 -4.86 -0.45 0.09
N LEU A 152 -3.76 -0.15 0.80
CA LEU A 152 -3.76 0.85 1.88
C LEU A 152 -4.12 2.26 1.38
N ALA A 153 -3.56 2.67 0.24
CA ALA A 153 -3.91 3.94 -0.38
C ALA A 153 -5.39 3.99 -0.79
N TYR A 154 -5.93 2.89 -1.32
CA TYR A 154 -7.35 2.78 -1.62
C TYR A 154 -8.20 2.87 -0.34
N MET A 155 -7.83 2.13 0.71
CA MET A 155 -8.54 2.15 1.99
C MET A 155 -8.57 3.54 2.63
N GLN A 156 -7.47 4.30 2.54
CA GLN A 156 -7.40 5.68 3.03
C GLN A 156 -8.42 6.57 2.30
N LEU A 157 -8.46 6.52 0.97
CA LEU A 157 -9.38 7.35 0.18
C LEU A 157 -10.85 7.04 0.45
N HIS A 158 -11.14 5.81 0.86
CA HIS A 158 -12.51 5.34 1.07
C HIS A 158 -12.87 5.18 2.56
N SER A 159 -11.97 5.53 3.49
CA SER A 159 -12.17 5.26 4.92
C SER A 159 -13.43 5.94 5.46
N ASP A 160 -13.66 7.21 5.14
CA ASP A 160 -14.79 7.97 5.70
C ASP A 160 -16.15 7.36 5.37
N PHE A 161 -16.28 6.79 4.17
CA PHE A 161 -17.49 6.08 3.75
C PHE A 161 -17.70 4.82 4.60
N TRP A 162 -16.66 4.01 4.76
CA TRP A 162 -16.72 2.76 5.51
C TRP A 162 -16.89 2.97 7.02
N LEU A 163 -16.18 3.93 7.60
CA LEU A 163 -16.29 4.30 9.02
C LEU A 163 -17.72 4.73 9.37
N LYS A 164 -18.40 5.50 8.49
CA LYS A 164 -19.82 5.85 8.67
C LYS A 164 -20.73 4.62 8.64
N ARG A 165 -20.42 3.62 7.80
CA ARG A 165 -21.18 2.36 7.73
C ARG A 165 -20.99 1.52 8.98
N TYR A 166 -19.76 1.40 9.47
CA TYR A 166 -19.46 0.64 10.69
C TYR A 166 -19.97 1.31 11.95
N LYS A 167 -19.99 2.65 12.03
CA LYS A 167 -20.59 3.37 13.18
C LYS A 167 -22.05 3.02 13.44
N LYS A 168 -22.80 2.61 12.41
CA LYS A 168 -24.19 2.17 12.54
C LYS A 168 -24.33 0.73 13.02
N ARG A 169 -23.22 -0.02 13.08
CA ARG A 169 -23.16 -1.41 13.51
C ARG A 169 -22.53 -1.40 14.90
N ASP A 170 -23.24 -1.89 15.90
CA ASP A 170 -22.69 -2.05 17.24
C ASP A 170 -21.72 -3.24 17.24
N ILE A 171 -20.45 -2.98 16.96
CA ILE A 171 -19.45 -4.05 16.76
C ILE A 171 -18.98 -4.56 18.12
N ASN A 172 -19.30 -5.82 18.42
CA ASN A 172 -18.68 -6.53 19.53
C ASN A 172 -17.26 -6.98 19.13
N TRP A 173 -16.25 -6.25 19.61
CA TRP A 173 -14.85 -6.49 19.30
C TRP A 173 -14.32 -7.81 19.83
N GLU A 174 -14.77 -8.26 21.00
CA GLU A 174 -14.33 -9.54 21.58
C GLU A 174 -14.76 -10.70 20.69
N LYS A 175 -16.02 -10.69 20.26
CA LYS A 175 -16.55 -11.69 19.32
C LYS A 175 -15.84 -11.60 17.96
N LEU A 176 -15.66 -10.39 17.42
CA LEU A 176 -14.99 -10.20 16.13
C LEU A 176 -13.54 -10.74 16.14
N PHE A 177 -12.79 -10.50 17.22
CA PHE A 177 -11.42 -10.99 17.34
C PHE A 177 -11.33 -12.49 17.59
N ALA A 178 -12.35 -13.11 18.19
CA ALA A 178 -12.44 -14.56 18.28
C ALA A 178 -12.69 -15.21 16.90
N GLU A 179 -13.44 -14.53 16.03
CA GLU A 179 -13.75 -15.00 14.66
C GLU A 179 -12.63 -14.69 13.65
N HIS A 180 -11.80 -13.68 13.92
CA HIS A 180 -10.77 -13.18 12.99
C HIS A 180 -9.42 -12.96 13.69
N ASP A 181 -8.68 -14.06 13.91
CA ASP A 181 -7.36 -14.05 14.54
C ASP A 181 -6.33 -13.17 13.80
N GLU A 182 -6.39 -13.14 12.46
CA GLU A 182 -5.53 -12.27 11.64
C GLU A 182 -5.74 -10.78 11.93
N LEU A 183 -6.99 -10.35 12.13
CA LEU A 183 -7.34 -8.98 12.43
C LEU A 183 -6.89 -8.62 13.86
N LYS A 184 -7.08 -9.55 14.80
CA LYS A 184 -6.61 -9.40 16.18
C LYS A 184 -5.10 -9.20 16.23
N LYS A 185 -4.32 -10.07 15.58
CA LYS A 185 -2.86 -9.95 15.49
C LYS A 185 -2.42 -8.63 14.87
N ALA A 186 -3.09 -8.22 13.79
CA ALA A 186 -2.84 -6.92 13.16
C ALA A 186 -3.07 -5.75 14.13
N VAL A 187 -4.17 -5.77 14.88
CA VAL A 187 -4.48 -4.76 15.90
C VAL A 187 -3.39 -4.73 16.96
N GLU A 188 -3.06 -5.87 17.57
CA GLU A 188 -2.08 -5.96 18.65
C GLU A 188 -0.70 -5.45 18.21
N MET A 189 -0.26 -5.82 17.00
CA MET A 189 1.00 -5.34 16.44
C MET A 189 1.01 -3.83 16.18
N VAL A 190 -0.09 -3.27 15.66
CA VAL A 190 -0.19 -1.81 15.44
C VAL A 190 -0.28 -1.07 16.78
N GLU A 191 -1.04 -1.58 17.75
CA GLU A 191 -1.13 -1.01 19.10
C GLU A 191 0.23 -0.97 19.78
N GLU A 192 0.95 -2.09 19.78
CA GLU A 192 2.28 -2.18 20.39
C GLU A 192 3.23 -1.14 19.78
N ARG A 193 3.31 -1.07 18.45
CA ARG A 193 4.18 -0.11 17.76
C ARG A 193 3.78 1.33 18.01
N TYR A 194 2.47 1.61 17.98
CA TYR A 194 1.93 2.94 18.25
C TYR A 194 2.23 3.40 19.69
N LEU A 195 1.96 2.54 20.68
CA LEU A 195 2.20 2.82 22.10
C LEU A 195 3.69 2.96 22.43
N ARG A 196 4.56 2.17 21.78
CA ARG A 196 6.02 2.34 21.90
C ARG A 196 6.45 3.73 21.40
N GLY A 197 5.94 4.18 20.26
CA GLY A 197 6.21 5.52 19.73
C GLY A 197 5.76 6.65 20.68
N LEU A 198 4.59 6.52 21.31
CA LEU A 198 4.12 7.50 22.29
C LEU A 198 5.01 7.58 23.55
N LYS A 199 5.62 6.46 23.96
CA LYS A 199 6.52 6.43 25.12
C LYS A 199 7.88 7.06 24.81
N SER A 200 8.43 6.86 23.61
CA SER A 200 9.69 7.48 23.19
C SER A 200 9.58 9.01 23.09
N ASP A 201 8.45 9.52 22.61
CA ASP A 201 8.24 10.96 22.47
C ASP A 201 8.15 11.66 23.85
N LYS A 202 7.57 10.98 24.86
CA LYS A 202 7.54 11.50 26.24
C LYS A 202 8.91 11.53 26.92
N GLN A 203 9.83 10.64 26.55
CA GLN A 203 11.19 10.66 27.09
C GLN A 203 12.04 11.76 26.44
N ASN A 204 11.81 12.05 25.16
CA ASN A 204 12.52 13.11 24.42
C ASN A 204 11.97 14.53 24.68
N SER A 205 10.78 14.66 25.28
CA SER A 205 10.19 15.96 25.64
C SER A 205 10.59 16.47 27.04
N VAL A 206 11.42 15.73 27.78
CA VAL A 206 11.90 16.06 29.14
C VAL A 206 13.42 16.35 29.14
N GLY A 207 14.05 16.41 27.96
CA GLY A 207 15.48 16.70 27.76
C GLY A 207 15.73 18.09 27.20
#